data_AF-A0A1I5MJU9-F1
#
_entry.id   AF-A0A1I5MJU9-F1
#
_cell.length_a   1.000
_cell.length_b   1.000
_cell.length_c   1.000
_cell.angle_alpha   90.00
_cell.angle_beta   90.00
_cell.angle_gamma   90.00
#
_symmetry.space_group_name_H-M   'P 1'
#
loop_
_entity.id
_entity.type
_entity.pdbx_description
1 polymer ?
#
loop_
_entity_poly.entity_id
_entity_poly.type
_entity_poly.pdbx_seq_one_letter_code
_entity_poly.pdbx_strand_id
1 'polypeptide(L)'
;MSIKEQVEFVKEELTQDEKLLEGLIKVERFYKKNRLAILALSISVVIGGIGYGVMEYVKEQHLLKANSALIKLQSNPSDSSSLKILKEYNPSLYELYILKEATTNGDIKKLEELVNSKDETISDLAKYHVAIFKNSLSQIKDYRLKSTSLLKDLALFDEAYLLLKSGKVDEAKSRLAQIQETSSVKPVAKMLEHYGIKGN
;
A
#
# COMPACT_ATOMS: atom_id res chain seq x y z
N MET A 1 -10.65 -13.23 -69.78
CA MET A 1 -11.64 -12.42 -69.04
C MET A 1 -12.69 -11.96 -70.03
N SER A 2 -13.95 -12.33 -69.79
CA SER A 2 -15.07 -11.91 -70.64
C SER A 2 -15.41 -10.45 -70.37
N ILE A 3 -15.92 -9.73 -71.36
CA ILE A 3 -16.41 -8.33 -71.21
C ILE A 3 -17.39 -8.23 -70.03
N LYS A 4 -18.13 -9.31 -69.75
CA LYS A 4 -19.06 -9.39 -68.61
C LYS A 4 -18.37 -9.33 -67.25
N GLU A 5 -17.22 -9.98 -67.08
CA GLU A 5 -16.43 -9.95 -65.84
C GLU A 5 -15.80 -8.57 -65.61
N GLN A 6 -15.34 -7.91 -66.68
CA GLN A 6 -14.82 -6.54 -66.60
C GLN A 6 -15.91 -5.54 -66.22
N VAL A 7 -17.14 -5.70 -66.73
CA VAL A 7 -18.28 -4.85 -66.38
C VAL A 7 -18.76 -5.10 -64.95
N GLU A 8 -18.73 -6.35 -64.46
CA GLU A 8 -19.05 -6.66 -63.05
C GLU A 8 -17.98 -6.10 -62.10
N PHE A 9 -16.70 -6.25 -62.43
CA PHE A 9 -15.61 -5.66 -61.65
C PHE A 9 -15.70 -4.13 -61.56
N VAL A 10 -15.94 -3.45 -62.70
CA VAL A 10 -16.12 -1.98 -62.72
C VAL A 10 -17.36 -1.56 -61.91
N LYS A 11 -18.47 -2.31 -61.95
CA LYS A 11 -19.65 -2.02 -61.12
C LYS A 11 -19.38 -2.21 -59.63
N GLU A 12 -18.60 -3.20 -59.26
CA GLU A 12 -18.24 -3.48 -57.87
C GLU A 12 -17.32 -2.37 -57.33
N GLU A 13 -16.30 -1.96 -58.08
CA GLU A 13 -15.45 -0.81 -57.73
C GLU A 13 -16.27 0.48 -57.60
N LEU A 14 -17.17 0.77 -58.55
CA LEU A 14 -18.05 1.94 -58.47
C LEU A 14 -19.00 1.90 -57.25
N THR A 15 -19.47 0.71 -56.85
CA THR A 15 -20.31 0.54 -55.66
C THR A 15 -19.52 0.70 -54.37
N GLN A 16 -18.25 0.29 -54.36
CA GLN A 16 -17.34 0.52 -53.25
C GLN A 16 -17.02 2.02 -53.12
N ASP A 17 -16.73 2.69 -54.24
CA ASP A 17 -16.50 4.14 -54.29
C ASP A 17 -17.72 4.93 -53.82
N GLU A 18 -18.93 4.54 -54.23
CA GLU A 18 -20.16 5.19 -53.79
C GLU A 18 -20.38 5.02 -52.28
N LYS A 19 -20.11 3.84 -51.72
CA LYS A 19 -20.16 3.60 -50.26
C LYS A 19 -19.10 4.39 -49.50
N LEU A 20 -17.90 4.54 -50.07
CA LEU A 20 -16.83 5.38 -49.51
C LEU A 20 -17.27 6.84 -49.50
N LEU A 21 -17.82 7.35 -50.60
CA LEU A 21 -18.33 8.72 -50.70
C LEU A 21 -19.51 8.96 -49.74
N GLU A 22 -20.44 8.01 -49.62
CA GLU A 22 -21.54 8.09 -48.67
C GLU A 22 -21.03 8.11 -47.22
N GLY A 23 -20.01 7.31 -46.92
CA GLY A 23 -19.29 7.33 -45.64
C GLY A 23 -18.66 8.69 -45.35
N LEU A 24 -17.96 9.28 -46.34
CA LEU A 24 -17.34 10.61 -46.22
C LEU A 24 -18.37 11.72 -46.00
N ILE A 25 -19.49 11.68 -46.72
CA ILE A 25 -20.59 12.67 -46.57
C ILE A 25 -21.24 12.55 -45.18
N LYS A 26 -21.43 11.32 -44.68
CA LYS A 26 -21.94 11.08 -43.31
C LYS A 26 -20.99 11.64 -42.25
N VAL A 27 -19.68 11.41 -42.40
CA VAL A 27 -18.64 11.96 -41.51
C VAL A 27 -18.62 13.48 -41.56
N GLU A 28 -18.68 14.08 -42.75
CA GLU A 28 -18.70 15.53 -42.91
C GLU A 28 -19.93 16.15 -42.24
N ARG A 29 -21.12 15.57 -42.45
CA ARG A 29 -22.37 16.03 -41.83
C ARG A 29 -22.32 15.89 -40.31
N PHE A 30 -21.77 14.79 -39.80
CA PHE A 30 -21.56 14.58 -38.37
C PHE A 30 -20.57 15.60 -37.78
N TYR A 31 -19.44 15.83 -38.45
CA TYR A 31 -18.44 16.82 -38.04
C TYR A 31 -19.04 18.23 -38.03
N LYS A 32 -19.72 18.65 -39.10
CA LYS A 32 -20.36 19.98 -39.17
C LYS A 32 -21.43 20.17 -38.09
N LYS A 33 -22.23 19.14 -37.80
CA LYS A 33 -23.26 19.19 -36.74
C LYS A 33 -22.65 19.25 -35.34
N ASN A 34 -21.56 18.51 -35.10
CA ASN A 34 -20.95 18.36 -33.77
C ASN A 34 -19.62 19.11 -33.61
N ARG A 35 -19.28 20.05 -34.51
CA ARG A 35 -17.96 20.71 -34.56
C ARG A 35 -17.50 21.28 -33.23
N LEU A 36 -18.42 21.87 -32.46
CA LEU A 36 -18.14 22.44 -31.13
C LEU A 36 -17.83 21.34 -30.11
N ALA A 37 -18.58 20.24 -30.13
CA ALA A 37 -18.34 19.10 -29.24
C ALA A 37 -17.01 18.41 -29.56
N ILE A 38 -16.66 18.24 -30.84
CA ILE A 38 -15.38 17.66 -31.27
C ILE A 38 -14.22 18.57 -30.88
N LEU A 39 -14.35 19.89 -31.06
CA LEU A 39 -13.34 20.86 -30.63
C LEU A 39 -13.17 20.85 -29.11
N ALA A 40 -14.28 20.86 -28.35
CA ALA A 40 -14.24 20.79 -26.89
C ALA A 40 -13.59 19.49 -26.39
N LEU A 41 -13.90 18.35 -27.01
CA LEU A 41 -13.25 17.08 -26.71
C LEU A 41 -11.75 17.13 -26.98
N SER A 42 -11.34 17.66 -28.14
CA SER A 42 -9.93 17.79 -28.51
C SER A 42 -9.16 18.66 -27.50
N ILE A 43 -9.74 19.79 -27.08
CA ILE A 43 -9.14 20.67 -26.07
C ILE A 43 -9.03 19.95 -24.72
N SER A 44 -10.08 19.24 -24.29
CA SER A 44 -10.06 18.47 -23.04
C SER A 44 -8.98 17.39 -23.02
N VAL A 45 -8.74 16.71 -24.15
CA VAL A 45 -7.64 15.72 -24.26
C VAL A 45 -6.28 16.38 -24.09
N VAL A 46 -6.04 17.53 -24.73
CA VAL A 46 -4.78 18.27 -24.60
C VAL A 46 -4.57 18.76 -23.16
N ILE A 47 -5.60 19.36 -22.54
CA ILE A 47 -5.54 19.80 -21.14
C ILE A 47 -5.30 18.62 -20.20
N GLY A 48 -5.99 17.49 -20.42
CA GLY A 48 -5.80 16.27 -19.66
C GLY A 48 -4.37 15.73 -19.74
N GLY A 49 -3.78 15.71 -20.95
CA GLY A 49 -2.40 15.29 -21.16
C GLY A 49 -1.38 16.20 -20.46
N ILE A 50 -1.54 17.52 -20.57
CA ILE A 50 -0.68 18.50 -19.87
C ILE A 50 -0.83 18.33 -18.35
N GLY A 51 -2.06 18.25 -17.85
CA GLY A 51 -2.35 18.07 -16.44
C GLY A 51 -1.71 16.80 -15.88
N TYR A 52 -1.83 15.68 -16.61
CA TYR A 52 -1.19 14.42 -16.25
C TYR A 52 0.35 14.55 -16.17
N GLY A 53 0.98 15.15 -17.17
CA GLY A 53 2.44 15.35 -17.18
C GLY A 53 2.94 16.23 -16.03
N VAL A 54 2.22 17.31 -15.71
CA VAL A 54 2.55 18.17 -14.57
C VAL A 54 2.39 17.42 -13.24
N MET A 55 1.31 16.65 -13.08
CA MET A 55 1.08 15.86 -11.86
C MET A 55 2.18 14.82 -11.65
N GLU A 56 2.60 14.11 -12.69
CA GLU A 56 3.66 13.10 -12.58
C GLU A 56 5.00 13.75 -12.21
N TYR A 57 5.35 14.88 -12.84
CA TYR A 57 6.56 15.63 -12.51
C TYR A 57 6.56 16.12 -11.04
N VAL A 58 5.44 16.65 -10.55
CA VAL A 58 5.30 17.09 -9.16
C VAL A 58 5.44 15.91 -8.20
N LYS A 59 4.83 14.77 -8.52
CA LYS A 59 4.91 13.55 -7.73
C LYS A 59 6.34 13.02 -7.64
N GLU A 60 7.08 12.98 -8.76
CA GLU A 60 8.50 12.60 -8.76
C GLU A 60 9.33 13.53 -7.88
N GLN A 61 9.11 14.84 -7.96
CA GLN A 61 9.81 15.81 -7.11
C GLN A 61 9.51 15.62 -5.63
N HIS A 62 8.26 15.31 -5.26
CA HIS A 62 7.90 14.99 -3.88
C HIS A 62 8.62 13.72 -3.40
N LEU A 63 8.67 12.66 -4.22
CA LEU A 63 9.40 11.44 -3.90
C LEU A 63 10.90 11.69 -3.71
N LEU A 64 11.52 12.48 -4.59
CA LEU A 64 12.95 12.82 -4.48
C LEU A 64 13.25 13.60 -3.20
N LYS A 65 12.42 14.60 -2.85
CA LYS A 65 12.56 15.36 -1.60
C LYS A 65 12.38 14.49 -0.36
N ALA A 66 11.35 13.65 -0.35
CA ALA A 66 11.07 12.74 0.76
C ALA A 66 12.21 11.72 0.95
N ASN A 67 12.70 11.10 -0.12
CA ASN A 67 13.80 10.14 -0.06
C ASN A 67 15.09 10.80 0.43
N SER A 68 15.40 12.00 -0.07
CA SER A 68 16.57 12.77 0.38
C SER A 68 16.49 13.11 1.87
N ALA A 69 15.29 13.49 2.36
CA ALA A 69 15.05 13.73 3.77
C ALA A 69 15.20 12.46 4.61
N LEU A 70 14.68 11.32 4.14
CA LEU A 70 14.83 10.03 4.84
C LEU A 70 16.31 9.64 4.98
N ILE A 71 17.11 9.76 3.92
CA ILE A 71 18.55 9.45 3.97
C ILE A 71 19.27 10.32 5.00
N LYS A 72 18.93 11.62 5.07
CA LYS A 72 19.48 12.51 6.11
C LYS A 72 19.09 12.06 7.51
N LEU A 73 17.84 11.66 7.71
CA LEU A 73 17.36 11.16 9.01
C LEU A 73 18.04 9.84 9.42
N GLN A 74 18.39 8.97 8.47
CA GLN A 74 19.14 7.75 8.77
C GLN A 74 20.53 8.05 9.36
N SER A 75 21.16 9.14 8.92
CA SER A 75 22.48 9.57 9.44
C SER A 75 22.36 10.47 10.67
N ASN A 76 21.31 11.29 10.73
CA ASN A 76 21.04 12.22 11.84
C ASN A 76 19.53 12.18 12.20
N PRO A 77 19.12 11.28 13.10
CA PRO A 77 17.71 11.10 13.46
C PRO A 77 17.05 12.34 14.10
N SER A 78 17.86 13.25 14.64
CA SER A 78 17.42 14.47 15.33
C SER A 78 17.24 15.67 14.39
N ASP A 79 17.45 15.51 13.07
CA ASP A 79 17.28 16.61 12.10
C ASP A 79 15.80 16.98 11.91
N SER A 80 15.36 17.98 12.68
CA SER A 80 13.99 18.51 12.63
C SER A 80 13.60 19.04 11.24
N SER A 81 14.57 19.50 10.44
CA SER A 81 14.29 20.00 9.08
C SER A 81 13.86 18.85 8.16
N SER A 82 14.62 17.76 8.15
CA SER A 82 14.29 16.58 7.35
C SER A 82 13.01 15.90 7.83
N LEU A 83 12.70 15.92 9.13
CA LEU A 83 11.40 15.43 9.64
C LEU A 83 10.22 16.20 9.05
N LYS A 84 10.31 17.53 8.99
CA LYS A 84 9.26 18.37 8.40
C LYS A 84 9.09 18.09 6.90
N ILE A 85 10.20 18.00 6.17
CA ILE A 85 10.20 17.69 4.73
C ILE A 85 9.57 16.32 4.49
N LEU A 86 9.94 15.30 5.28
CA LEU A 86 9.39 13.95 5.14
C LEU A 86 7.88 13.96 5.37
N LYS A 87 7.41 14.63 6.43
CA LYS A 87 5.98 14.74 6.76
C LYS A 87 5.17 15.46 5.68
N GLU A 88 5.72 16.52 5.10
CA GLU A 88 5.06 17.33 4.07
C GLU A 88 4.93 16.58 2.74
N TYR A 89 6.03 15.97 2.28
CA TYR A 89 6.10 15.38 0.94
C TYR A 89 5.74 13.90 0.88
N ASN A 90 5.85 13.16 1.99
CA ASN A 90 5.43 11.77 2.07
C ASN A 90 4.96 11.39 3.50
N PRO A 91 3.70 11.69 3.87
CA PRO A 91 3.16 11.41 5.19
C PRO A 91 3.25 9.95 5.61
N SER A 92 2.99 9.00 4.70
CA SER A 92 3.07 7.56 5.00
C SER A 92 4.49 7.13 5.34
N LEU A 93 5.48 7.62 4.61
CA LEU A 93 6.89 7.34 4.90
C LEU A 93 7.36 8.00 6.20
N TYR A 94 6.84 9.19 6.51
CA TYR A 94 7.04 9.83 7.81
C TYR A 94 6.51 8.97 8.96
N GLU A 95 5.26 8.50 8.87
CA GLU A 95 4.67 7.65 9.91
C GLU A 95 5.43 6.34 10.08
N LEU A 96 5.89 5.72 8.98
CA LEU A 96 6.74 4.52 9.04
C LEU A 96 8.09 4.81 9.72
N TYR A 97 8.69 5.96 9.44
CA TYR A 97 9.91 6.40 10.11
C TYR A 97 9.68 6.60 11.61
N ILE A 98 8.59 7.28 12.00
CA ILE A 98 8.23 7.47 13.41
C ILE A 98 7.95 6.13 14.09
N LEU A 99 7.30 5.19 13.42
CA LEU A 99 7.08 3.83 13.94
C LEU A 99 8.42 3.19 14.28
N LYS A 100 9.37 3.17 13.35
CA LYS A 100 10.72 2.63 13.57
C LYS A 100 11.44 3.29 14.75
N GLU A 101 11.43 4.62 14.82
CA GLU A 101 12.08 5.36 15.90
C GLU A 101 11.41 5.08 17.26
N ALA A 102 10.08 5.06 17.29
CA ALA A 102 9.33 4.85 18.51
C ALA A 102 9.48 3.41 19.04
N THR A 103 9.55 2.41 18.16
CA THR A 103 9.83 1.02 18.55
C THR A 103 11.27 0.84 19.02
N THR A 104 12.23 1.50 18.39
CA THR A 104 13.65 1.44 18.80
C THR A 104 13.86 2.07 20.18
N ASN A 105 13.20 3.20 20.44
CA ASN A 105 13.37 3.95 21.68
C ASN A 105 12.36 3.58 22.79
N GLY A 106 11.39 2.71 22.50
CA GLY A 106 10.30 2.39 23.43
C GLY A 106 9.37 3.57 23.75
N ASP A 107 9.18 4.49 22.80
CA ASP A 107 8.33 5.68 22.97
C ASP A 107 6.86 5.32 22.78
N ILE A 108 6.23 4.86 23.86
CA ILE A 108 4.82 4.43 23.87
C ILE A 108 3.88 5.55 23.40
N LYS A 109 4.16 6.82 23.73
CA LYS A 109 3.27 7.94 23.37
C LYS A 109 3.20 8.11 21.86
N LYS A 110 4.35 8.08 21.18
CA LYS A 110 4.37 8.13 19.71
C LYS A 110 3.70 6.92 19.07
N LEU A 111 3.88 5.73 19.65
CA LEU A 111 3.19 4.54 19.16
C LEU A 111 1.67 4.67 19.32
N GLU A 112 1.18 5.22 20.43
CA GLU A 112 -0.25 5.48 20.64
C GLU A 112 -0.83 6.48 19.64
N GLU A 113 -0.06 7.49 19.21
CA GLU A 113 -0.48 8.37 18.11
C GLU A 113 -0.66 7.60 16.79
N LEU A 114 0.25 6.67 16.49
CA LEU A 114 0.23 5.86 15.25
C LEU A 114 -0.85 4.79 15.22
N VAL A 115 -1.43 4.41 16.37
CA VAL A 115 -2.59 3.49 16.44
C VAL A 115 -3.76 3.99 15.58
N ASN A 116 -3.90 5.31 15.40
CA ASN A 116 -4.95 5.95 14.61
C ASN A 116 -4.49 6.37 13.19
N SER A 117 -3.34 5.85 12.73
CA SER A 117 -2.89 6.07 11.35
C SER A 117 -3.96 5.64 10.34
N LYS A 118 -4.02 6.38 9.23
CA LYS A 118 -4.86 6.02 8.06
C LYS A 118 -4.31 4.81 7.32
N ASP A 119 -3.01 4.53 7.45
CA ASP A 119 -2.38 3.35 6.91
C ASP A 119 -2.66 2.17 7.85
N GLU A 120 -3.41 1.19 7.37
CA GLU A 120 -3.82 0.03 8.15
C GLU A 120 -2.62 -0.80 8.63
N THR A 121 -1.54 -0.85 7.85
CA THR A 121 -0.32 -1.58 8.22
C THR A 121 0.38 -0.88 9.37
N ILE A 122 0.53 0.45 9.31
CA ILE A 122 1.14 1.23 10.38
C ILE A 122 0.29 1.15 11.65
N SER A 123 -1.03 1.31 11.53
CA SER A 123 -1.96 1.19 12.65
C SER A 123 -1.88 -0.19 13.32
N ASP A 124 -1.80 -1.27 12.55
CA ASP A 124 -1.71 -2.63 13.07
C ASP A 124 -0.39 -2.87 13.83
N LEU A 125 0.74 -2.49 13.23
CA LEU A 125 2.06 -2.62 13.85
C LEU A 125 2.17 -1.77 15.12
N ALA A 126 1.64 -0.54 15.11
CA ALA A 126 1.61 0.32 16.28
C ALA A 126 0.81 -0.32 17.44
N LYS A 127 -0.37 -0.90 17.15
CA LYS A 127 -1.20 -1.59 18.17
C LYS A 127 -0.45 -2.75 18.82
N TYR A 128 0.23 -3.56 18.01
CA TYR A 128 1.08 -4.64 18.52
C TYR A 128 2.15 -4.09 19.46
N HIS A 129 2.95 -3.12 19.01
CA HIS A 129 4.03 -2.58 19.83
C HIS A 129 3.54 -1.90 21.11
N VAL A 130 2.43 -1.16 21.08
CA VAL A 130 1.82 -0.59 22.29
C VAL A 130 1.47 -1.69 23.30
N ALA A 131 0.86 -2.80 22.85
CA ALA A 131 0.49 -3.91 23.71
C ALA A 131 1.72 -4.56 24.38
N ILE A 132 2.80 -4.75 23.61
CA ILE A 132 4.06 -5.32 24.09
C ILE A 132 4.77 -4.39 25.07
N PHE A 133 4.96 -3.12 24.73
CA PHE A 133 5.66 -2.17 25.62
C PHE A 133 4.92 -1.92 26.93
N LYS A 134 3.59 -2.01 26.93
CA LYS A 134 2.77 -1.97 28.15
C LYS A 134 2.80 -3.26 28.97
N ASN A 135 3.39 -4.33 28.44
CA ASN A 135 3.32 -5.68 29.02
C ASN A 135 1.87 -6.12 29.36
N SER A 136 0.91 -5.71 28.53
CA SER A 136 -0.51 -5.93 28.81
C SER A 136 -1.01 -7.19 28.15
N LEU A 137 -1.16 -8.26 28.94
CA LEU A 137 -1.67 -9.55 28.47
C LEU A 137 -3.04 -9.40 27.77
N SER A 138 -3.92 -8.53 28.29
CA SER A 138 -5.22 -8.26 27.68
C SER A 138 -5.07 -7.64 26.29
N GLN A 139 -4.23 -6.62 26.15
CA GLN A 139 -4.07 -5.94 24.86
C GLN A 139 -3.40 -6.83 23.82
N ILE A 140 -2.45 -7.68 24.22
CA ILE A 140 -1.82 -8.66 23.32
C ILE A 140 -2.86 -9.67 22.85
N LYS A 141 -3.70 -10.17 23.76
CA LYS A 141 -4.82 -11.06 23.43
C LYS A 141 -5.80 -10.39 22.46
N ASP A 142 -6.21 -9.16 22.73
CA ASP A 142 -7.15 -8.41 21.89
C ASP A 142 -6.58 -8.18 20.49
N TYR A 143 -5.30 -7.82 20.39
CA TYR A 143 -4.58 -7.71 19.12
C TYR A 143 -4.57 -9.05 18.38
N ARG A 144 -4.18 -10.14 19.04
CA ARG A 144 -4.09 -11.48 18.43
C ARG A 144 -5.42 -11.98 17.88
N LEU A 145 -6.52 -11.74 18.60
CA LEU A 145 -7.85 -12.24 18.23
C LEU A 145 -8.42 -11.56 16.98
N LYS A 146 -7.90 -10.40 16.60
CA LYS A 146 -8.34 -9.70 15.39
C LYS A 146 -7.85 -10.46 14.15
N SER A 147 -8.76 -10.74 13.22
CA SER A 147 -8.48 -11.56 12.03
C SER A 147 -7.45 -10.93 11.08
N THR A 148 -7.33 -9.60 11.07
CA THR A 148 -6.43 -8.86 10.18
C THR A 148 -5.02 -8.64 10.75
N SER A 149 -4.75 -9.09 11.97
CA SER A 149 -3.48 -8.80 12.63
C SER A 149 -2.31 -9.44 11.91
N LEU A 150 -1.27 -8.64 11.64
CA LEU A 150 -0.11 -9.05 10.85
C LEU A 150 0.86 -9.90 11.65
N LEU A 151 1.03 -9.62 12.95
CA LEU A 151 2.02 -10.23 13.83
C LEU A 151 1.42 -11.24 14.81
N LYS A 152 0.44 -12.04 14.38
CA LYS A 152 -0.28 -12.99 15.27
C LYS A 152 0.62 -14.02 15.93
N ASP A 153 1.53 -14.63 15.17
CA ASP A 153 2.42 -15.66 15.70
C ASP A 153 3.42 -15.08 16.72
N LEU A 154 3.86 -13.84 16.48
CA LEU A 154 4.71 -13.12 17.42
C LEU A 154 3.91 -12.73 18.68
N ALA A 155 2.66 -12.26 18.52
CA ALA A 155 1.77 -11.98 19.65
C ALA A 155 1.45 -13.24 20.47
N LEU A 156 1.29 -14.41 19.85
CA LEU A 156 1.17 -15.70 20.55
C LEU A 156 2.41 -16.01 21.39
N PHE A 157 3.60 -15.78 20.83
CA PHE A 157 4.87 -15.96 21.52
C PHE A 157 4.98 -15.03 22.73
N ASP A 158 4.69 -13.74 22.55
CA ASP A 158 4.75 -12.76 23.65
C ASP A 158 3.69 -13.02 24.73
N GLU A 159 2.47 -13.41 24.34
CA GLU A 159 1.43 -13.84 25.28
C GLU A 159 1.91 -15.02 26.12
N ALA A 160 2.50 -16.04 25.48
CA ALA A 160 3.07 -17.19 26.18
C ALA A 160 4.20 -16.81 27.13
N TYR A 161 5.09 -15.90 26.70
CA TYR A 161 6.19 -15.42 27.54
C TYR A 161 5.69 -14.71 28.81
N LEU A 162 4.68 -13.84 28.69
CA LEU A 162 4.07 -13.20 29.86
C LEU A 162 3.32 -14.20 30.75
N LEU A 163 2.65 -15.19 30.16
CA LEU A 163 1.99 -16.27 30.91
C LEU A 163 3.01 -17.08 31.73
N LEU A 164 4.16 -17.43 31.15
CA LEU A 164 5.26 -18.11 31.87
C LEU A 164 5.76 -17.28 33.03
N LYS A 165 5.98 -15.96 32.84
CA LYS A 165 6.35 -15.05 33.93
C LYS A 165 5.32 -15.01 35.06
N SER A 166 4.05 -15.20 34.74
CA SER A 166 2.97 -15.28 35.72
C SER A 166 2.74 -16.68 36.30
N GLY A 167 3.59 -17.67 35.97
CA GLY A 167 3.49 -19.05 36.45
C GLY A 167 2.44 -19.91 35.73
N LYS A 168 1.77 -19.38 34.70
CA LYS A 168 0.71 -20.07 33.95
C LYS A 168 1.27 -20.92 32.82
N VAL A 169 1.99 -21.97 33.19
CA VAL A 169 2.78 -22.80 32.25
C VAL A 169 1.89 -23.49 31.20
N ASP A 170 0.76 -24.06 31.60
CA ASP A 170 -0.11 -24.80 30.67
C ASP A 170 -0.78 -23.87 29.66
N GLU A 171 -1.21 -22.68 30.09
CA GLU A 171 -1.74 -21.65 29.19
C GLU A 171 -0.67 -21.20 28.20
N ALA A 172 0.57 -20.99 28.67
CA ALA A 172 1.68 -20.59 27.81
C ALA A 172 1.99 -21.65 26.74
N LYS A 173 2.08 -22.93 27.12
CA LYS A 173 2.25 -24.05 26.17
C LYS A 173 1.14 -24.07 25.13
N SER A 174 -0.11 -23.91 25.56
CA SER A 174 -1.26 -23.85 24.67
C SER A 174 -1.13 -22.72 23.63
N ARG A 175 -0.56 -21.58 24.00
CA ARG A 175 -0.29 -20.47 23.07
C ARG A 175 0.86 -20.80 22.11
N LEU A 176 1.97 -21.34 22.59
CA LEU A 176 3.11 -21.73 21.75
C LEU A 176 2.71 -22.81 20.72
N ALA A 177 1.83 -23.73 21.11
CA ALA A 177 1.31 -24.77 20.22
C ALA A 177 0.46 -24.20 19.06
N GLN A 178 -0.15 -23.02 19.22
CA GLN A 178 -0.93 -22.37 18.17
C GLN A 178 -0.08 -21.67 17.10
N ILE A 179 1.22 -21.49 17.35
CA ILE A 179 2.13 -20.90 16.37
C ILE A 179 2.33 -21.90 15.22
N GLN A 180 2.11 -21.45 13.99
CA GLN A 180 2.19 -22.29 12.79
C GLN A 180 3.59 -22.89 12.61
N GLU A 181 3.68 -24.12 12.13
CA GLU A 181 4.99 -24.78 11.89
C GLU A 181 5.83 -24.06 10.81
N THR A 182 5.17 -23.37 9.88
CA THR A 182 5.82 -22.57 8.82
C THR A 182 6.28 -21.19 9.29
N SER A 183 5.95 -20.80 10.53
CA SER A 183 6.27 -19.48 11.07
C SER A 183 7.76 -19.33 11.36
N SER A 184 8.32 -18.15 11.06
CA SER A 184 9.70 -17.81 11.44
C SER A 184 9.91 -17.77 12.97
N VAL A 185 8.83 -17.59 13.74
CA VAL A 185 8.86 -17.58 15.21
C VAL A 185 8.91 -19.00 15.79
N LYS A 186 8.52 -20.03 15.02
CA LYS A 186 8.34 -21.40 15.53
C LYS A 186 9.60 -22.00 16.18
N PRO A 187 10.82 -21.88 15.61
CA PRO A 187 12.01 -22.43 16.24
C PRO A 187 12.25 -21.88 17.65
N VAL A 188 12.06 -20.56 17.81
CA VAL A 188 12.22 -19.88 19.11
C VAL A 188 11.08 -20.25 20.06
N ALA A 189 9.86 -20.42 19.56
CA ALA A 189 8.73 -20.89 20.35
C ALA A 189 8.98 -22.29 20.94
N LYS A 190 9.52 -23.24 20.16
CA LYS A 190 9.91 -24.57 20.65
C LYS A 190 10.99 -24.49 21.72
N MET A 191 11.97 -23.60 21.55
CA MET A 191 12.97 -23.36 22.59
C MET A 191 12.34 -22.84 23.88
N LEU A 192 11.45 -21.86 23.79
CA LEU A 192 10.76 -21.30 24.97
C LEU A 192 9.91 -22.37 25.67
N GLU A 193 9.25 -23.26 24.91
CA GLU A 193 8.51 -24.39 25.46
C GLU A 193 9.42 -25.35 26.23
N HIS A 194 10.62 -25.67 25.71
CA HIS A 194 11.54 -26.60 26.37
C HIS A 194 12.27 -25.99 27.58
N TYR A 195 12.71 -24.73 27.49
CA TYR A 195 13.58 -24.11 28.49
C TYR A 195 12.82 -23.26 29.52
N GLY A 196 11.69 -22.66 29.15
CA GLY A 196 10.89 -21.80 30.03
C GLY A 196 10.24 -22.53 31.21
N ILE A 197 10.30 -23.87 31.24
CA ILE A 197 9.71 -24.73 32.27
C ILE A 197 10.74 -25.16 33.32
N LYS A 198 12.04 -25.18 32.97
CA LYS A 198 13.11 -25.64 33.89
C LYS A 198 13.73 -24.53 34.74
N GLY A 199 13.38 -23.27 34.48
CA GLY A 199 14.03 -22.09 35.07
C GLY A 199 13.33 -21.47 36.29
N ASN A 200 12.25 -22.08 36.80
CA ASN A 200 11.56 -21.65 38.02
C ASN A 200 11.77 -22.65 39.15
#